data_AF-A0A8J5YVG5-F1
#
_entry.id   AF-A0A8J5YVG5-F1
#
_cell.length_a   1.000
_cell.length_b   1.000
_cell.length_c   1.000
_cell.angle_alpha   90.00
_cell.angle_beta   90.00
_cell.angle_gamma   90.00
#
_symmetry.space_group_name_H-M   'P 1'
#
loop_
_entity.id
_entity.type
_entity.pdbx_description
1 polymer ?
#
loop_
_entity_poly.entity_id
_entity_poly.type
_entity_poly.pdbx_seq_one_letter_code
_entity_poly.pdbx_strand_id
1 'polypeptide(L)'
;MRSFSLKECAISVALAAGLIIGMPSLDSSPMAYAANPSLPDLSVLISGPPIKDPGALLRYALPIDNKAIREVQKPLEDITESLKVAGVRGLDSVERNVKQASRSLKQGKSLIISGLAESKKDHGVELLDKLEIGMEELQQIVEDRNRDAVAPKQKELLKYVGDVEEDMVDSFPYEVPEEYRSMPLLKGRAAVDMKVKVKENPNLEECVFHIVLDGYNAPVTAGNFVDLVQRHFYDGMEIQRADGFVVQTGDPEGPAEGFIDPSTGKTRTIPLEIMVDGEKAPVYGSTLEELGLYKAQTKLPFNAFGTMAMARDEFENNSASSQVFWLLKESELTPSNANILDGRYAVFGYVTENEDFLADLKVGDVIESIQVVSGLENLVNPSYKIAG
;
A
#
# COMPACT_ATOMS: atom_id res chain seq x y z
N MET A 1 -5.37 9.29 46.44
CA MET A 1 -6.31 8.27 45.95
C MET A 1 -7.23 8.93 44.93
N ARG A 2 -6.86 8.89 43.65
CA ARG A 2 -7.74 9.30 42.55
C ARG A 2 -8.20 8.03 41.85
N SER A 3 -9.52 7.90 41.75
CA SER A 3 -10.24 6.77 41.17
C SER A 3 -9.87 6.62 39.70
N PHE A 4 -9.26 5.48 39.36
CA PHE A 4 -9.19 4.98 38.00
C PHE A 4 -10.59 4.51 37.60
N SER A 5 -11.19 5.13 36.59
CA SER A 5 -12.37 4.59 35.93
C SER A 5 -11.90 3.71 34.79
N LEU A 6 -11.89 2.40 35.02
CA LEU A 6 -11.80 1.39 33.97
C LEU A 6 -13.06 1.46 33.11
N LYS A 7 -12.91 1.88 31.85
CA LYS A 7 -13.82 1.50 30.77
C LYS A 7 -12.94 1.04 29.61
N GLU A 8 -12.93 -0.26 29.42
CA GLU A 8 -12.35 -0.94 28.27
C GLU A 8 -13.04 -0.41 27.01
N CYS A 9 -12.30 0.33 26.19
CA CYS A 9 -12.71 0.62 24.82
C CYS A 9 -12.27 -0.57 23.97
N ALA A 10 -13.18 -1.50 23.73
CA ALA A 10 -12.92 -2.69 22.95
C ALA A 10 -13.12 -2.39 21.45
N ILE A 11 -12.16 -1.72 20.81
CA ILE A 11 -11.94 -1.88 19.37
C ILE A 11 -11.14 -3.17 19.22
N SER A 12 -11.84 -4.31 19.28
CA SER A 12 -11.24 -5.62 19.04
C SER A 12 -11.18 -5.86 17.53
N VAL A 13 -9.99 -5.81 16.93
CA VAL A 13 -9.73 -6.59 15.71
C VAL A 13 -9.60 -8.05 16.16
N ALA A 14 -10.73 -8.74 16.28
CA ALA A 14 -10.76 -10.14 16.64
C ALA A 14 -10.28 -10.99 15.45
N LEU A 15 -8.98 -11.23 15.36
CA LEU A 15 -8.40 -12.21 14.41
C LEU A 15 -8.66 -13.63 14.95
N ALA A 16 -9.91 -14.10 14.88
CA ALA A 16 -10.27 -15.44 15.36
C ALA A 16 -9.95 -16.51 14.30
N ALA A 17 -8.94 -17.33 14.58
CA ALA A 17 -8.66 -18.56 13.82
C ALA A 17 -9.72 -19.62 14.14
N GLY A 18 -10.66 -19.86 13.21
CA GLY A 18 -11.71 -20.88 13.35
C GLY A 18 -11.55 -22.00 12.32
N LEU A 19 -10.97 -23.13 12.74
CA LEU A 19 -10.91 -24.37 11.97
C LEU A 19 -11.66 -25.46 12.75
N ILE A 20 -12.96 -25.66 12.47
CA ILE A 20 -13.67 -26.90 12.85
C ILE A 20 -14.64 -27.31 11.73
N ILE A 21 -14.42 -28.54 11.25
CA ILE A 21 -15.18 -29.29 10.25
C ILE A 21 -16.45 -29.88 10.89
N GLY A 22 -17.61 -29.85 10.21
CA GLY A 22 -18.75 -30.69 10.65
C GLY A 22 -20.14 -30.47 10.01
N MET A 23 -20.32 -30.99 8.78
CA MET A 23 -21.52 -31.60 8.16
C MET A 23 -22.82 -30.78 7.88
N PRO A 24 -23.49 -31.03 6.72
CA PRO A 24 -24.68 -30.28 6.29
C PRO A 24 -25.98 -30.92 6.79
N SER A 25 -26.89 -30.10 7.31
CA SER A 25 -28.32 -30.45 7.42
C SER A 25 -29.06 -29.92 6.20
N LEU A 26 -29.63 -30.83 5.41
CA LEU A 26 -30.62 -30.54 4.38
C LEU A 26 -31.85 -29.90 5.04
N ASP A 27 -32.25 -28.72 4.58
CA ASP A 27 -33.66 -28.39 4.56
C ASP A 27 -34.01 -27.54 3.32
N SER A 28 -35.09 -27.95 2.68
CA SER A 28 -35.52 -27.49 1.35
C SER A 28 -36.77 -26.63 1.47
N SER A 29 -36.76 -25.42 0.88
CA SER A 29 -37.96 -24.83 0.26
C SER A 29 -37.59 -23.65 -0.67
N PRO A 30 -38.30 -23.47 -1.80
CA PRO A 30 -37.89 -22.57 -2.87
C PRO A 30 -38.66 -21.24 -2.80
N MET A 31 -37.93 -20.12 -2.83
CA MET A 31 -38.49 -18.85 -3.31
C MET A 31 -37.52 -18.25 -4.31
N ALA A 32 -37.98 -18.23 -5.57
CA ALA A 32 -37.26 -17.68 -6.70
C ALA A 32 -37.07 -16.17 -6.52
N TYR A 33 -35.81 -15.74 -6.43
CA TYR A 33 -35.42 -14.37 -6.76
C TYR A 33 -34.65 -14.38 -8.07
N ALA A 34 -35.00 -13.41 -8.91
CA ALA A 34 -34.55 -13.26 -10.28
C ALA A 34 -33.02 -13.29 -10.40
N ALA A 35 -32.54 -14.03 -11.40
CA ALA A 35 -31.13 -14.14 -11.73
C ALA A 35 -30.54 -12.76 -12.07
N ASN A 36 -29.59 -12.29 -11.25
CA ASN A 36 -28.65 -11.27 -11.67
C ASN A 36 -27.84 -11.82 -12.86
N PRO A 37 -27.55 -11.01 -13.90
CA PRO A 37 -26.65 -11.45 -14.96
C PRO A 37 -25.30 -11.75 -14.33
N SER A 38 -24.87 -13.01 -14.43
CA SER A 38 -23.56 -13.49 -14.04
C SER A 38 -22.50 -12.63 -14.73
N LEU A 39 -21.80 -11.81 -13.95
CA LEU A 39 -20.55 -11.19 -14.39
C LEU A 39 -19.59 -12.33 -14.80
N PRO A 40 -18.84 -12.18 -15.91
CA PRO A 40 -17.86 -13.18 -16.29
C PRO A 40 -16.85 -13.32 -15.15
N ASP A 41 -16.70 -14.56 -14.69
CA ASP A 41 -15.70 -14.99 -13.72
C ASP A 41 -14.32 -14.62 -14.27
N LEU A 42 -13.82 -13.43 -13.93
CA LEU A 42 -12.51 -12.94 -14.36
C LEU A 42 -11.45 -13.65 -13.51
N SER A 43 -11.31 -14.96 -13.73
CA SER A 43 -10.29 -15.77 -13.10
C SER A 43 -8.94 -15.47 -13.77
N VAL A 44 -8.30 -14.36 -13.41
CA VAL A 44 -6.87 -14.19 -13.66
C VAL A 44 -6.14 -14.97 -12.56
N LEU A 45 -5.90 -16.25 -12.82
CA LEU A 45 -4.98 -17.06 -12.03
C LEU A 45 -3.56 -16.53 -12.28
N ILE A 46 -3.11 -15.57 -11.47
CA ILE A 46 -1.67 -15.32 -11.31
C ILE A 46 -1.13 -16.48 -10.49
N SER A 47 -0.67 -17.53 -11.18
CA SER A 47 0.02 -18.66 -10.59
C SER A 47 1.46 -18.24 -10.24
N GLY A 48 1.62 -17.56 -9.11
CA GLY A 48 2.92 -17.17 -8.58
C GLY A 48 2.87 -16.97 -7.06
N PRO A 49 4.02 -17.04 -6.36
CA PRO A 49 4.10 -16.59 -4.98
C PRO A 49 3.61 -15.14 -4.85
N PRO A 50 3.01 -14.75 -3.71
CA PRO A 50 2.55 -13.38 -3.51
C PRO A 50 3.74 -12.42 -3.54
N ILE A 51 3.54 -11.24 -4.14
CA ILE A 51 4.53 -10.17 -4.15
C ILE A 51 4.60 -9.57 -2.75
N LYS A 52 5.78 -9.62 -2.12
CA LYS A 52 6.00 -9.10 -0.75
C LYS A 52 6.79 -7.79 -0.71
N ASP A 53 7.41 -7.39 -1.83
CA ASP A 53 8.15 -6.13 -1.92
C ASP A 53 7.16 -4.95 -2.01
N PRO A 54 7.20 -3.98 -1.08
CA PRO A 54 6.27 -2.85 -1.08
C PRO A 54 6.42 -1.99 -2.34
N GLY A 55 7.64 -1.80 -2.84
CA GLY A 55 7.89 -1.08 -4.09
C GLY A 55 7.25 -1.77 -5.31
N ALA A 56 7.31 -3.10 -5.38
CA ALA A 56 6.69 -3.87 -6.44
C ALA A 56 5.17 -3.79 -6.37
N LEU A 57 4.58 -3.92 -5.17
CA LEU A 57 3.13 -3.76 -4.98
C LEU A 57 2.67 -2.40 -5.51
N LEU A 58 3.39 -1.32 -5.15
CA LEU A 58 3.11 0.02 -5.67
C LEU A 58 3.24 0.08 -7.19
N ARG A 59 4.32 -0.45 -7.80
CA ARG A 59 4.47 -0.46 -9.27
C ARG A 59 3.30 -1.17 -9.96
N TYR A 60 2.91 -2.37 -9.51
CA TYR A 60 1.78 -3.12 -10.11
C TYR A 60 0.40 -2.49 -9.83
N ALA A 61 0.28 -1.68 -8.78
CA ALA A 61 -0.94 -0.95 -8.46
C ALA A 61 -1.18 0.27 -9.37
N LEU A 62 -0.18 0.72 -10.14
CA LEU A 62 -0.35 1.86 -11.04
C LEU A 62 -1.39 1.59 -12.14
N PRO A 63 -2.27 2.55 -12.45
CA PRO A 63 -3.33 2.41 -13.45
C PRO A 63 -2.79 2.59 -14.89
N ILE A 64 -1.81 1.75 -15.27
CA ILE A 64 -1.15 1.80 -16.58
C ILE A 64 -1.30 0.46 -17.31
N ASP A 65 -1.39 0.51 -18.64
CA ASP A 65 -1.34 -0.66 -19.52
C ASP A 65 -0.21 -0.48 -20.55
N ASN A 66 1.03 -0.66 -20.08
CA ASN A 66 2.21 -0.61 -20.93
C ASN A 66 3.06 -1.86 -20.74
N LYS A 67 2.91 -2.82 -21.67
CA LYS A 67 3.65 -4.09 -21.60
C LYS A 67 5.17 -3.90 -21.71
N ALA A 68 5.62 -2.89 -22.44
CA ALA A 68 7.05 -2.68 -22.69
C ALA A 68 7.81 -2.33 -21.40
N ILE A 69 7.26 -1.45 -20.54
CA ILE A 69 7.91 -1.15 -19.25
C ILE A 69 7.81 -2.33 -18.27
N ARG A 70 6.71 -3.09 -18.28
CA ARG A 70 6.56 -4.31 -17.45
C ARG A 70 7.58 -5.40 -17.84
N GLU A 71 7.93 -5.50 -19.12
CA GLU A 71 8.99 -6.40 -19.62
C GLU A 71 10.41 -5.97 -19.21
N VAL A 72 10.60 -4.72 -18.78
CA VAL A 72 11.84 -4.22 -18.15
C VAL A 72 11.81 -4.45 -16.64
N GLN A 73 10.68 -4.15 -16.00
CA GLN A 73 10.49 -4.29 -14.56
C GLN A 73 10.66 -5.74 -14.08
N LYS A 74 9.97 -6.69 -14.72
CA LYS A 74 9.88 -8.06 -14.20
C LYS A 74 11.25 -8.75 -14.01
N PRO A 75 12.16 -8.74 -15.00
CA PRO A 75 13.49 -9.32 -14.80
C PRO A 75 14.30 -8.59 -13.72
N LEU A 76 14.14 -7.27 -13.57
CA LEU A 76 14.79 -6.52 -12.50
C LEU A 76 14.29 -6.94 -11.12
N GLU A 77 13.00 -7.19 -10.95
CA GLU A 77 12.45 -7.71 -9.69
C GLU A 77 12.93 -9.14 -9.39
N ASP A 78 13.06 -9.99 -10.41
CA ASP A 78 13.53 -11.37 -10.27
C ASP A 78 15.01 -11.49 -9.85
N ILE A 79 15.77 -10.38 -9.84
CA ILE A 79 17.13 -10.32 -9.28
C ILE A 79 17.11 -10.65 -7.79
N THR A 80 16.11 -10.20 -7.03
CA THR A 80 16.00 -10.48 -5.59
C THR A 80 15.94 -11.98 -5.31
N GLU A 81 15.13 -12.72 -6.08
CA GLU A 81 15.04 -14.17 -5.97
C GLU A 81 16.34 -14.85 -6.44
N SER A 82 16.98 -14.33 -7.49
CA SER A 82 18.27 -14.82 -7.97
C SER A 82 19.38 -14.66 -6.92
N LEU A 83 19.35 -13.58 -6.14
CA LEU A 83 20.28 -13.35 -5.04
C LEU A 83 20.07 -14.31 -3.87
N LYS A 84 18.91 -14.96 -3.69
CA LYS A 84 18.76 -16.01 -2.66
C LYS A 84 19.60 -17.25 -2.97
N VAL A 85 19.98 -17.46 -4.24
CA VAL A 85 20.86 -18.56 -4.64
C VAL A 85 22.30 -18.24 -4.22
N ALA A 86 22.91 -19.15 -3.45
CA ALA A 86 24.27 -19.00 -2.94
C ALA A 86 25.33 -19.16 -4.05
N GLY A 87 26.41 -18.38 -3.92
CA GLY A 87 27.60 -18.48 -4.77
C GLY A 87 27.42 -17.98 -6.20
N VAL A 88 28.31 -18.43 -7.09
CA VAL A 88 28.46 -17.96 -8.49
C VAL A 88 27.18 -18.17 -9.32
N ARG A 89 26.43 -19.25 -9.06
CA ARG A 89 25.18 -19.56 -9.77
C ARG A 89 24.10 -18.48 -9.59
N GLY A 90 24.07 -17.81 -8.43
CA GLY A 90 23.17 -16.68 -8.20
C GLY A 90 23.52 -15.51 -9.10
N LEU A 91 24.81 -15.16 -9.18
CA LEU A 91 25.30 -14.08 -10.04
C LEU A 91 25.07 -14.34 -11.52
N ASP A 92 25.23 -15.58 -12.00
CA ASP A 92 24.91 -15.92 -13.39
C ASP A 92 23.41 -15.76 -13.69
N SER A 93 22.53 -15.99 -12.70
CA SER A 93 21.09 -15.72 -12.83
C SER A 93 20.79 -14.23 -12.85
N VAL A 94 21.43 -13.45 -11.98
CA VAL A 94 21.35 -11.98 -11.99
C VAL A 94 21.80 -11.44 -13.35
N GLU A 95 22.93 -11.90 -13.89
CA GLU A 95 23.45 -11.47 -15.18
C GLU A 95 22.44 -11.68 -16.32
N ARG A 96 21.74 -12.83 -16.33
CA ARG A 96 20.68 -13.10 -17.31
C ARG A 96 19.52 -12.14 -17.18
N ASN A 97 19.08 -11.85 -15.96
CA ASN A 97 18.00 -10.90 -15.69
C ASN A 97 18.36 -9.48 -16.13
N VAL A 98 19.58 -9.01 -15.80
CA VAL A 98 20.09 -7.69 -16.23
C VAL A 98 20.15 -7.59 -17.74
N LYS A 99 20.69 -8.61 -18.43
CA LYS A 99 20.73 -8.67 -19.90
C LYS A 99 19.33 -8.67 -20.52
N GLN A 100 18.38 -9.38 -19.91
CA GLN A 100 17.00 -9.41 -20.37
C GLN A 100 16.34 -8.04 -20.23
N ALA A 101 16.39 -7.41 -19.05
CA ALA A 101 15.84 -6.08 -18.83
C ALA A 101 16.49 -5.02 -19.74
N SER A 102 17.81 -5.06 -19.92
CA SER A 102 18.53 -4.12 -20.80
C SER A 102 18.09 -4.27 -22.25
N ARG A 103 17.91 -5.51 -22.71
CA ARG A 103 17.38 -5.79 -24.05
C ARG A 103 15.94 -5.31 -24.20
N SER A 104 15.06 -5.62 -23.24
CA SER A 104 13.67 -5.16 -23.23
C SER A 104 13.59 -3.64 -23.30
N LEU A 105 14.42 -2.94 -22.53
CA LEU A 105 14.47 -1.48 -22.50
C LEU A 105 14.86 -0.92 -23.87
N LYS A 106 15.95 -1.42 -24.46
CA LYS A 106 16.43 -0.98 -25.79
C LYS A 106 15.40 -1.23 -26.90
N GLN A 107 14.68 -2.35 -26.84
CA GLN A 107 13.66 -2.70 -27.84
C GLN A 107 12.33 -1.97 -27.63
N GLY A 108 11.97 -1.72 -26.36
CA GLY A 108 10.71 -1.13 -25.95
C GLY A 108 10.73 0.39 -25.77
N LYS A 109 11.90 1.06 -25.80
CA LYS A 109 12.04 2.49 -25.47
C LYS A 109 11.03 3.39 -26.16
N SER A 110 10.79 3.19 -27.46
CA SER A 110 9.83 3.99 -28.22
C SER A 110 8.38 3.82 -27.73
N LEU A 111 7.98 2.59 -27.38
CA LEU A 111 6.67 2.28 -26.83
C LEU A 111 6.51 2.83 -25.41
N ILE A 112 7.57 2.78 -24.61
CA ILE A 112 7.61 3.36 -23.26
C ILE A 112 7.40 4.88 -23.37
N ILE A 113 8.19 5.56 -24.20
CA ILE A 113 8.07 7.01 -24.42
C ILE A 113 6.68 7.39 -24.95
N SER A 114 6.08 6.58 -25.82
CA SER A 114 4.72 6.83 -26.34
C SER A 114 3.62 6.69 -25.29
N GLY A 115 3.91 5.97 -24.20
CA GLY A 115 2.98 5.81 -23.07
C GLY A 115 3.12 6.87 -21.99
N LEU A 116 4.12 7.75 -22.06
CA LEU A 116 4.29 8.85 -21.10
C LEU A 116 3.18 9.89 -21.28
N ALA A 117 2.69 10.44 -20.18
CA ALA A 117 1.80 11.59 -20.19
C ALA A 117 2.52 12.80 -20.80
N GLU A 118 1.81 13.56 -21.63
CA GLU A 118 2.45 14.64 -22.40
C GLU A 118 3.07 15.71 -21.48
N SER A 119 2.45 16.00 -20.34
CA SER A 119 2.99 16.95 -19.35
C SER A 119 4.20 16.46 -18.56
N LYS A 120 4.46 15.14 -18.56
CA LYS A 120 5.54 14.50 -17.78
C LYS A 120 6.62 13.86 -18.66
N LYS A 121 6.47 13.97 -19.98
CA LYS A 121 7.30 13.29 -20.97
C LYS A 121 8.78 13.61 -20.87
N ASP A 122 9.13 14.87 -20.63
CA ASP A 122 10.53 15.28 -20.50
C ASP A 122 11.20 14.63 -19.28
N HIS A 123 10.50 14.60 -18.14
CA HIS A 123 10.97 13.94 -16.92
C HIS A 123 11.07 12.42 -17.11
N GLY A 124 10.06 11.79 -17.71
CA GLY A 124 10.09 10.35 -18.00
C GLY A 124 11.21 9.95 -18.96
N VAL A 125 11.54 10.79 -19.95
CA VAL A 125 12.70 10.57 -20.84
C VAL A 125 14.01 10.70 -20.07
N GLU A 126 14.15 11.71 -19.20
CA GLU A 126 15.33 11.86 -18.35
C GLU A 126 15.55 10.63 -17.44
N LEU A 127 14.48 10.12 -16.83
CA LEU A 127 14.52 8.91 -16.01
C LEU A 127 14.87 7.66 -16.82
N LEU A 128 14.38 7.54 -18.05
CA LEU A 128 14.76 6.44 -18.94
C LEU A 128 16.23 6.46 -19.29
N ASP A 129 16.81 7.65 -19.53
CA ASP A 129 18.23 7.78 -19.79
C ASP A 129 19.07 7.43 -18.54
N LYS A 130 18.62 7.82 -17.34
CA LYS A 130 19.22 7.37 -16.07
C LYS A 130 19.13 5.86 -15.89
N LEU A 131 17.99 5.26 -16.22
CA LEU A 131 17.79 3.81 -16.18
C LEU A 131 18.74 3.10 -17.16
N GLU A 132 18.92 3.60 -18.38
CA GLU A 132 19.87 3.03 -19.34
C GLU A 132 21.30 3.04 -18.81
N ILE A 133 21.76 4.18 -18.28
CA ILE A 133 23.11 4.30 -17.69
C ILE A 133 23.25 3.35 -16.49
N GLY A 134 22.27 3.36 -15.57
CA GLY A 134 22.32 2.52 -14.38
C GLY A 134 22.25 1.02 -14.71
N MET A 135 21.62 0.62 -15.83
CA MET A 135 21.63 -0.75 -16.32
C MET A 135 23.02 -1.18 -16.80
N GLU A 136 23.78 -0.29 -17.43
CA GLU A 136 25.17 -0.54 -17.82
C GLU A 136 26.07 -0.66 -16.58
N GLU A 137 25.88 0.20 -15.58
CA GLU A 137 26.58 0.11 -14.29
C GLU A 137 26.26 -1.20 -13.56
N LEU A 138 25.00 -1.61 -13.52
CA LEU A 138 24.59 -2.88 -12.92
C LEU A 138 25.20 -4.07 -13.67
N GLN A 139 25.28 -4.00 -15.00
CA GLN A 139 25.97 -5.02 -15.79
C GLN A 139 27.45 -5.12 -15.40
N GLN A 140 28.14 -3.99 -15.26
CA GLN A 140 29.54 -3.95 -14.84
C GLN A 140 29.72 -4.53 -13.43
N ILE A 141 28.85 -4.18 -12.47
CA ILE A 141 28.85 -4.74 -11.10
C ILE A 141 28.78 -6.26 -11.11
N VAL A 142 27.92 -6.82 -11.98
CA VAL A 142 27.74 -8.28 -12.09
C VAL A 142 28.94 -8.93 -12.78
N GLU A 143 29.51 -8.31 -13.81
CA GLU A 143 30.74 -8.77 -14.48
C GLU A 143 31.94 -8.79 -13.53
N ASP A 144 32.05 -7.79 -12.66
CA ASP A 144 33.06 -7.69 -11.59
C ASP A 144 32.78 -8.64 -10.40
N ARG A 145 31.68 -9.39 -10.45
CA ARG A 145 31.22 -10.32 -9.40
C ARG A 145 31.02 -9.64 -8.04
N ASN A 146 30.73 -8.34 -8.02
CA ASN A 146 30.46 -7.59 -6.79
C ASN A 146 28.99 -7.77 -6.36
N ARG A 147 28.74 -8.89 -5.67
CA ARG A 147 27.38 -9.28 -5.23
C ARG A 147 26.72 -8.26 -4.30
N ASP A 148 27.49 -7.65 -3.41
CA ASP A 148 26.94 -6.76 -2.38
C ASP A 148 26.42 -5.43 -2.98
N ALA A 149 26.98 -5.02 -4.12
CA ALA A 149 26.52 -3.83 -4.85
C ALA A 149 25.30 -4.07 -5.75
N VAL A 150 24.90 -5.34 -5.99
CA VAL A 150 23.76 -5.66 -6.87
C VAL A 150 22.44 -5.16 -6.27
N ALA A 151 22.15 -5.50 -5.01
CA ALA A 151 20.85 -5.18 -4.41
C ALA A 151 20.60 -3.67 -4.27
N PRO A 152 21.56 -2.84 -3.79
CA PRO A 152 21.38 -1.39 -3.77
C PRO A 152 21.13 -0.81 -5.17
N LYS A 153 21.88 -1.26 -6.18
CA LYS A 153 21.72 -0.78 -7.55
C LYS A 153 20.40 -1.24 -8.17
N GLN A 154 19.97 -2.47 -7.91
CA GLN A 154 18.64 -2.95 -8.31
C GLN A 154 17.52 -2.08 -7.72
N LYS A 155 17.60 -1.72 -6.43
CA LYS A 155 16.62 -0.84 -5.77
C LYS A 155 16.55 0.53 -6.44
N GLU A 156 17.71 1.12 -6.74
CA GLU A 156 17.81 2.39 -7.49
C GLU A 156 17.13 2.30 -8.87
N LEU A 157 17.43 1.25 -9.64
CA LEU A 157 16.85 1.08 -10.98
C LEU A 157 15.34 0.83 -10.95
N LEU A 158 14.86 0.05 -9.98
CA LEU A 158 13.43 -0.18 -9.79
C LEU A 158 12.69 1.09 -9.34
N LYS A 159 13.37 2.04 -8.69
CA LYS A 159 12.83 3.37 -8.44
C LYS A 159 12.65 4.13 -9.75
N TYR A 160 13.67 4.19 -10.61
CA TYR A 160 13.52 4.83 -11.93
C TYR A 160 12.40 4.20 -12.77
N VAL A 161 12.27 2.87 -12.75
CA VAL A 161 11.15 2.17 -13.41
C VAL A 161 9.81 2.65 -12.83
N GLY A 162 9.66 2.68 -11.50
CA GLY A 162 8.44 3.15 -10.86
C GLY A 162 8.11 4.61 -11.21
N ASP A 163 9.10 5.49 -11.17
CA ASP A 163 8.91 6.91 -11.49
C ASP A 163 8.51 7.10 -12.97
N VAL A 164 9.11 6.33 -13.90
CA VAL A 164 8.69 6.31 -15.31
C VAL A 164 7.26 5.81 -15.47
N GLU A 165 6.86 4.79 -14.72
CA GLU A 165 5.49 4.27 -14.74
C GLU A 165 4.49 5.29 -14.19
N GLU A 166 4.86 6.06 -13.16
CA GLU A 166 4.04 7.16 -12.65
C GLU A 166 3.91 8.31 -13.66
N ASP A 167 4.94 8.57 -14.45
CA ASP A 167 4.91 9.54 -15.55
C ASP A 167 4.04 9.10 -16.73
N MET A 168 3.66 7.81 -16.82
CA MET A 168 2.66 7.33 -17.78
C MET A 168 1.22 7.67 -17.37
N VAL A 169 0.99 8.00 -16.10
CA VAL A 169 -0.36 8.35 -15.62
C VAL A 169 -0.64 9.82 -15.94
N ASP A 170 -1.46 10.04 -16.98
CA ASP A 170 -1.83 11.36 -17.49
C ASP A 170 -2.87 12.06 -16.62
N SER A 171 -3.96 11.36 -16.29
CA SER A 171 -5.03 11.88 -15.45
C SER A 171 -5.50 10.85 -14.45
N PHE A 172 -6.14 11.31 -13.37
CA PHE A 172 -6.74 10.44 -12.38
C PHE A 172 -7.79 9.51 -13.06
N PRO A 173 -7.75 8.17 -12.82
CA PRO A 173 -8.36 7.20 -13.73
C PRO A 173 -9.89 7.07 -13.66
N TYR A 174 -10.55 7.63 -12.64
CA TYR A 174 -12.00 7.55 -12.45
C TYR A 174 -12.55 8.75 -11.68
N GLU A 175 -13.88 8.89 -11.66
CA GLU A 175 -14.54 9.88 -10.81
C GLU A 175 -14.92 9.26 -9.46
N VAL A 176 -14.54 9.95 -8.37
CA VAL A 176 -14.99 9.60 -7.03
C VAL A 176 -16.50 9.91 -6.90
N PRO A 177 -17.30 9.04 -6.26
CA PRO A 177 -18.74 9.24 -6.04
C PRO A 177 -19.07 10.61 -5.44
N GLU A 178 -20.23 11.17 -5.81
CA GLU A 178 -20.66 12.51 -5.41
C GLU A 178 -20.66 12.71 -3.89
N GLU A 179 -21.03 11.67 -3.15
CA GLU A 179 -21.04 11.64 -1.68
C GLU A 179 -19.68 11.88 -1.02
N TYR A 180 -18.56 11.51 -1.68
CA TYR A 180 -17.20 11.70 -1.15
C TYR A 180 -16.41 12.78 -1.89
N ARG A 181 -16.98 13.36 -2.95
CA ARG A 181 -16.25 14.28 -3.85
C ARG A 181 -15.79 15.57 -3.17
N SER A 182 -16.44 15.98 -2.09
CA SER A 182 -16.05 17.16 -1.30
C SER A 182 -15.11 16.85 -0.13
N MET A 183 -14.82 15.58 0.15
CA MET A 183 -13.85 15.18 1.16
C MET A 183 -12.42 15.49 0.66
N PRO A 184 -11.41 15.52 1.55
CA PRO A 184 -10.02 15.48 1.13
C PRO A 184 -9.73 14.22 0.32
N LEU A 185 -9.18 14.37 -0.89
CA LEU A 185 -8.90 13.28 -1.82
C LEU A 185 -7.44 13.35 -2.27
N LEU A 186 -6.73 12.22 -2.25
CA LEU A 186 -5.41 12.13 -2.86
C LEU A 186 -5.55 11.66 -4.31
N LYS A 187 -5.40 12.57 -5.28
CA LYS A 187 -5.53 12.29 -6.72
C LYS A 187 -4.19 11.95 -7.37
N GLY A 188 -3.48 11.00 -6.78
CA GLY A 188 -2.14 10.59 -7.20
C GLY A 188 -1.46 9.84 -6.06
N ARG A 189 -0.14 9.99 -5.96
CA ARG A 189 0.64 9.51 -4.82
C ARG A 189 1.16 10.64 -3.98
N ALA A 190 1.42 10.34 -2.72
CA ALA A 190 2.21 11.18 -1.83
C ALA A 190 3.15 10.29 -1.04
N ALA A 191 4.31 10.82 -0.66
CA ALA A 191 5.19 10.16 0.29
C ALA A 191 5.24 10.93 1.59
N VAL A 192 5.31 10.21 2.70
CA VAL A 192 5.47 10.77 4.03
C VAL A 192 6.67 10.16 4.74
N ASP A 193 7.35 10.97 5.54
CA ASP A 193 8.33 10.50 6.52
C ASP A 193 7.68 10.53 7.90
N MET A 194 7.57 9.35 8.52
CA MET A 194 7.09 9.19 9.89
C MET A 194 8.28 8.98 10.82
N LYS A 195 8.54 9.98 11.66
CA LYS A 195 9.61 9.96 12.65
C LYS A 195 9.07 9.43 13.98
N VAL A 196 9.63 8.33 14.47
CA VAL A 196 9.21 7.68 15.72
C VAL A 196 10.36 7.65 16.70
N LYS A 197 10.09 8.09 17.92
CA LYS A 197 10.96 7.92 19.07
C LYS A 197 10.64 6.59 19.75
N VAL A 198 11.64 5.72 19.79
CA VAL A 198 11.54 4.38 20.36
C VAL A 198 12.02 4.44 21.81
N LYS A 199 11.11 4.17 22.74
CA LYS A 199 11.39 4.13 24.17
C LYS A 199 11.97 2.78 24.53
N GLU A 200 12.89 2.79 25.51
CA GLU A 200 13.39 1.56 26.14
C GLU A 200 13.99 0.53 25.15
N ASN A 201 14.70 1.02 24.12
CA ASN A 201 15.50 0.20 23.22
C ASN A 201 16.94 0.73 23.19
N PRO A 202 17.94 -0.01 23.69
CA PRO A 202 19.32 0.45 23.75
C PRO A 202 20.01 0.53 22.38
N ASN A 203 19.41 -0.05 21.34
CA ASN A 203 20.00 -0.13 19.99
C ASN A 203 19.28 0.76 18.98
N LEU A 204 18.11 1.31 19.33
CA LEU A 204 17.28 2.14 18.47
C LEU A 204 16.57 3.19 19.32
N GLU A 205 17.02 4.44 19.26
CA GLU A 205 16.38 5.55 19.99
C GLU A 205 15.32 6.25 19.11
N GLU A 206 15.53 6.21 17.79
CA GLU A 206 14.76 6.94 16.80
C GLU A 206 14.80 6.20 15.47
N CYS A 207 13.68 6.16 14.76
CA CYS A 207 13.58 5.61 13.42
C CYS A 207 12.72 6.52 12.54
N VAL A 208 13.06 6.61 11.25
CA VAL A 208 12.25 7.31 10.24
C VAL A 208 11.75 6.28 9.24
N PHE A 209 10.44 6.14 9.13
CA PHE A 209 9.80 5.26 8.15
C PHE A 209 9.38 6.08 6.94
N HIS A 210 9.84 5.68 5.76
CA HIS A 210 9.40 6.29 4.50
C HIS A 210 8.20 5.51 3.95
N ILE A 211 7.07 6.19 3.81
CA ILE A 211 5.79 5.56 3.46
C ILE A 211 5.24 6.20 2.19
N VAL A 212 4.93 5.38 1.18
CA VAL A 212 4.24 5.83 -0.04
C VAL A 212 2.75 5.54 0.09
N LEU A 213 1.95 6.57 -0.11
CA LEU A 213 0.49 6.56 -0.08
C LEU A 213 -0.06 6.51 -1.49
N ASP A 214 -1.00 5.60 -1.76
CA ASP A 214 -1.53 5.34 -3.10
C ASP A 214 -2.99 5.80 -3.24
N GLY A 215 -3.16 7.05 -3.69
CA GLY A 215 -4.46 7.62 -3.97
C GLY A 215 -5.10 7.13 -5.27
N TYR A 216 -4.36 6.47 -6.16
CA TYR A 216 -4.93 5.89 -7.37
C TYR A 216 -5.92 4.76 -7.05
N ASN A 217 -5.65 3.96 -6.02
CA ASN A 217 -6.50 2.86 -5.62
C ASN A 217 -7.28 3.18 -4.32
N ALA A 218 -6.81 4.13 -3.51
CA ALA A 218 -7.43 4.54 -2.24
C ALA A 218 -7.48 6.08 -2.07
N PRO A 219 -8.22 6.83 -2.92
CA PRO A 219 -8.20 8.29 -2.93
C PRO A 219 -8.79 8.93 -1.68
N VAL A 220 -9.86 8.36 -1.11
CA VAL A 220 -10.55 8.96 0.05
C VAL A 220 -9.75 8.70 1.32
N THR A 221 -9.24 7.49 1.50
CA THR A 221 -8.47 7.08 2.66
C THR A 221 -7.11 7.76 2.69
N ALA A 222 -6.38 7.72 1.57
CA ALA A 222 -5.09 8.40 1.48
C ALA A 222 -5.25 9.92 1.58
N GLY A 223 -6.29 10.50 0.95
CA GLY A 223 -6.59 11.93 1.04
C GLY A 223 -6.88 12.38 2.47
N ASN A 224 -7.70 11.61 3.20
CA ASN A 224 -7.96 11.85 4.61
C ASN A 224 -6.69 11.77 5.46
N PHE A 225 -5.85 10.75 5.27
CA PHE A 225 -4.61 10.63 6.03
C PHE A 225 -3.66 11.81 5.78
N VAL A 226 -3.44 12.20 4.52
CA VAL A 226 -2.57 13.35 4.19
C VAL A 226 -3.14 14.66 4.75
N ASP A 227 -4.46 14.87 4.71
CA ASP A 227 -5.11 16.03 5.34
C ASP A 227 -4.84 16.08 6.86
N LEU A 228 -4.90 14.94 7.55
CA LEU A 228 -4.61 14.84 8.98
C LEU A 228 -3.12 15.06 9.29
N VAL A 229 -2.22 14.57 8.44
CA VAL A 229 -0.78 14.85 8.53
C VAL A 229 -0.51 16.35 8.41
N GLN A 230 -1.14 17.03 7.43
CA GLN A 230 -1.02 18.48 7.26
C GLN A 230 -1.60 19.30 8.44
N ARG A 231 -2.44 18.67 9.26
CA ARG A 231 -2.98 19.26 10.49
C ARG A 231 -2.12 18.95 11.73
N HIS A 232 -0.99 18.26 11.58
CA HIS A 232 -0.18 17.77 12.69
C HIS A 232 -0.96 16.86 13.64
N PHE A 233 -1.97 16.14 13.14
CA PHE A 233 -2.87 15.34 13.98
C PHE A 233 -2.15 14.19 14.69
N TYR A 234 -1.16 13.59 14.02
CA TYR A 234 -0.40 12.44 14.53
C TYR A 234 0.83 12.85 15.35
N ASP A 235 1.21 14.13 15.34
CA ASP A 235 2.44 14.60 15.97
C ASP A 235 2.32 14.52 17.50
N GLY A 236 3.30 13.87 18.13
CA GLY A 236 3.33 13.59 19.56
C GLY A 236 2.42 12.43 20.00
N MET A 237 1.73 11.75 19.08
CA MET A 237 0.85 10.64 19.43
C MET A 237 1.64 9.39 19.81
N GLU A 238 1.17 8.65 20.80
CA GLU A 238 1.79 7.37 21.16
C GLU A 238 1.34 6.25 20.20
N ILE A 239 2.12 5.18 20.11
CA ILE A 239 1.67 3.90 19.60
C ILE A 239 0.74 3.28 20.67
N GLN A 240 -0.54 3.11 20.36
CA GLN A 240 -1.53 2.60 21.31
C GLN A 240 -1.60 1.08 21.34
N ARG A 241 -1.20 0.39 20.26
CA ARG A 241 -1.19 -1.08 20.18
C ARG A 241 0.00 -1.59 19.38
N ALA A 242 0.70 -2.57 19.95
CA ALA A 242 1.78 -3.32 19.31
C ALA A 242 1.76 -4.75 19.88
N ASP A 243 1.16 -5.70 19.14
CA ASP A 243 0.93 -7.07 19.62
C ASP A 243 1.66 -8.15 18.80
N GLY A 244 2.65 -7.74 18.00
CA GLY A 244 3.44 -8.59 17.12
C GLY A 244 2.74 -8.95 15.80
N PHE A 245 1.45 -8.66 15.66
CA PHE A 245 0.71 -8.79 14.40
C PHE A 245 0.49 -7.44 13.74
N VAL A 246 0.19 -6.42 14.55
CA VAL A 246 -0.03 -5.06 14.09
C VAL A 246 0.65 -4.06 15.01
N VAL A 247 1.06 -2.93 14.42
CA VAL A 247 1.32 -1.68 15.13
C VAL A 247 0.20 -0.73 14.74
N GLN A 248 -0.47 -0.12 15.70
CA GLN A 248 -1.62 0.75 15.45
C GLN A 248 -1.50 2.05 16.24
N THR A 249 -1.88 3.14 15.56
CA THR A 249 -1.95 4.48 16.13
C THR A 249 -3.17 5.26 15.63
N GLY A 250 -3.28 6.54 16.00
CA GLY A 250 -4.30 7.46 15.48
C GLY A 250 -5.55 7.61 16.34
N ASP A 251 -5.54 7.06 17.56
CA ASP A 251 -6.64 7.18 18.53
C ASP A 251 -6.42 8.41 19.43
N PRO A 252 -7.26 9.46 19.32
CA PRO A 252 -7.04 10.71 20.05
C PRO A 252 -7.32 10.56 21.55
N GLU A 253 -6.67 11.38 22.38
CA GLU A 253 -6.97 11.42 23.81
C GLU A 253 -8.40 11.92 24.08
N GLY A 254 -9.06 11.31 25.08
CA GLY A 254 -10.37 11.74 25.58
C GLY A 254 -11.53 10.90 25.02
N PRO A 255 -12.76 11.45 24.98
CA PRO A 255 -13.94 10.69 24.57
C PRO A 255 -14.14 10.62 23.04
N ALA A 256 -13.24 11.20 22.26
CA ALA A 256 -13.34 11.16 20.80
C ALA A 256 -12.84 9.81 20.31
N GLU A 257 -13.61 9.15 19.43
CA GLU A 257 -13.26 7.86 18.83
C GLU A 257 -12.65 8.04 17.41
N GLY A 258 -12.08 9.22 17.14
CA GLY A 258 -11.53 9.59 15.84
C GLY A 258 -11.35 11.11 15.68
N PHE A 259 -11.01 11.55 14.46
CA PHE A 259 -10.82 12.97 14.18
C PHE A 259 -12.14 13.75 14.26
N ILE A 260 -12.19 14.76 15.12
CA ILE A 260 -13.32 15.70 15.19
C ILE A 260 -13.05 16.87 14.26
N ASP A 261 -13.90 17.06 13.26
CA ASP A 261 -13.78 18.17 12.33
C ASP A 261 -14.08 19.50 13.06
N PRO A 262 -13.10 20.43 13.16
CA PRO A 262 -13.29 21.68 13.90
C PRO A 262 -14.39 22.58 13.34
N SER A 263 -14.75 22.41 12.05
CA SER A 263 -15.79 23.22 11.41
C SER A 263 -17.21 22.73 11.74
N THR A 264 -17.38 21.43 11.99
CA THR A 264 -18.70 20.82 12.26
C THR A 264 -18.88 20.39 13.71
N GLY A 265 -17.78 20.21 14.46
CA GLY A 265 -17.78 19.64 15.80
C GLY A 265 -18.17 18.16 15.85
N LYS A 266 -18.16 17.46 14.70
CA LYS A 266 -18.52 16.04 14.59
C LYS A 266 -17.31 15.22 14.17
N THR A 267 -17.32 13.93 14.53
CA THR A 267 -16.37 12.96 14.01
C THR A 267 -16.47 12.90 12.49
N ARG A 268 -15.33 13.02 11.81
CA ARG A 268 -15.22 12.77 10.38
C ARG A 268 -15.04 11.28 10.18
N THR A 269 -15.96 10.66 9.47
CA THR A 269 -15.82 9.28 9.01
C THR A 269 -15.61 9.23 7.51
N ILE A 270 -14.95 8.17 7.05
CA ILE A 270 -14.70 7.86 5.64
C ILE A 270 -15.20 6.45 5.33
N PRO A 271 -15.61 6.19 4.07
CA PRO A 271 -16.08 4.87 3.67
C PRO A 271 -14.94 3.85 3.64
N LEU A 272 -15.28 2.56 3.80
CA LEU A 272 -14.41 1.49 3.32
C LEU A 272 -14.24 1.65 1.81
N GLU A 273 -13.01 1.70 1.32
CA GLU A 273 -12.72 1.72 -0.12
C GLU A 273 -11.76 0.59 -0.49
N ILE A 274 -12.11 -0.17 -1.53
CA ILE A 274 -11.35 -1.34 -1.97
C ILE A 274 -11.32 -1.35 -3.49
N MET A 275 -10.12 -1.25 -4.06
CA MET A 275 -9.90 -1.43 -5.49
C MET A 275 -9.61 -2.91 -5.80
N VAL A 276 -10.46 -3.50 -6.64
CA VAL A 276 -10.32 -4.87 -7.14
C VAL A 276 -9.53 -4.87 -8.44
N ASP A 277 -8.66 -5.87 -8.63
CA ASP A 277 -7.93 -6.03 -9.88
C ASP A 277 -8.88 -6.29 -11.06
N GLY A 278 -8.65 -5.60 -12.17
CA GLY A 278 -9.52 -5.62 -13.35
C GLY A 278 -10.72 -4.66 -13.30
N GLU A 279 -11.06 -4.10 -12.13
CA GLU A 279 -12.13 -3.10 -12.02
C GLU A 279 -11.64 -1.70 -12.40
N LYS A 280 -12.59 -0.82 -12.78
CA LYS A 280 -12.28 0.55 -13.23
C LYS A 280 -12.27 1.59 -12.11
N ALA A 281 -12.90 1.29 -10.99
CA ALA A 281 -13.00 2.17 -9.83
C ALA A 281 -13.14 1.35 -8.55
N PRO A 282 -12.80 1.91 -7.37
CA PRO A 282 -12.97 1.23 -6.10
C PRO A 282 -14.44 0.97 -5.78
N VAL A 283 -14.67 -0.12 -5.05
CA VAL A 283 -15.92 -0.36 -4.33
C VAL A 283 -15.89 0.46 -3.04
N TYR A 284 -17.02 1.08 -2.70
CA TYR A 284 -17.19 1.86 -1.48
C TYR A 284 -18.23 1.23 -0.54
N GLY A 285 -17.95 1.26 0.76
CA GLY A 285 -18.88 0.90 1.84
C GLY A 285 -19.28 -0.58 1.93
N SER A 286 -18.59 -1.47 1.21
CA SER A 286 -18.85 -2.90 1.23
C SER A 286 -17.55 -3.69 1.21
N THR A 287 -17.49 -4.76 1.99
CA THR A 287 -16.42 -5.73 1.93
C THR A 287 -16.57 -6.62 0.69
N LEU A 288 -15.48 -7.25 0.26
CA LEU A 288 -15.55 -8.22 -0.84
C LEU A 288 -16.40 -9.45 -0.49
N GLU A 289 -16.44 -9.83 0.79
CA GLU A 289 -17.27 -10.92 1.29
C GLU A 289 -18.77 -10.62 1.13
N GLU A 290 -19.23 -9.42 1.50
CA GLU A 290 -20.62 -9.00 1.34
C GLU A 290 -21.05 -8.95 -0.14
N LEU A 291 -20.11 -8.65 -1.03
CA LEU A 291 -20.32 -8.68 -2.48
C LEU A 291 -20.22 -10.08 -3.10
N GLY A 292 -19.88 -11.10 -2.32
CA GLY A 292 -19.66 -12.47 -2.82
C GLY A 292 -18.38 -12.65 -3.64
N LEU A 293 -17.42 -11.72 -3.54
CA LEU A 293 -16.18 -11.68 -4.30
C LEU A 293 -15.00 -12.34 -3.54
N TYR A 294 -15.20 -13.57 -3.05
CA TYR A 294 -14.24 -14.27 -2.18
C TYR A 294 -12.86 -14.58 -2.81
N LYS A 295 -12.76 -14.54 -4.15
CA LYS A 295 -11.53 -14.83 -4.90
C LYS A 295 -10.96 -13.60 -5.60
N ALA A 296 -11.61 -12.46 -5.46
CA ALA A 296 -11.14 -11.22 -6.06
C ALA A 296 -9.81 -10.82 -5.39
N GLN A 297 -8.86 -10.38 -6.20
CA GLN A 297 -7.59 -9.83 -5.72
C GLN A 297 -7.73 -8.31 -5.64
N THR A 298 -7.15 -7.71 -4.61
CA THR A 298 -7.09 -6.26 -4.48
C THR A 298 -5.86 -5.71 -5.21
N LYS A 299 -5.97 -4.48 -5.72
CA LYS A 299 -4.81 -3.77 -6.28
C LYS A 299 -3.75 -3.45 -5.22
N LEU A 300 -4.19 -3.25 -3.97
CA LEU A 300 -3.34 -3.05 -2.80
C LEU A 300 -3.57 -4.21 -1.82
N PRO A 301 -2.82 -5.32 -1.92
CA PRO A 301 -2.97 -6.46 -1.02
C PRO A 301 -2.13 -6.32 0.25
N PHE A 302 -2.53 -7.01 1.31
CA PHE A 302 -1.81 -7.15 2.59
C PHE A 302 -0.60 -8.10 2.53
N ASN A 303 0.14 -8.10 1.42
CA ASN A 303 1.22 -9.07 1.20
C ASN A 303 2.58 -8.64 1.76
N ALA A 304 2.83 -7.34 1.86
CA ALA A 304 4.10 -6.79 2.33
C ALA A 304 4.10 -6.57 3.84
N PHE A 305 5.25 -6.82 4.46
CA PHE A 305 5.52 -6.37 5.83
C PHE A 305 5.45 -4.85 5.88
N GLY A 306 4.76 -4.28 6.87
CA GLY A 306 4.53 -2.84 6.95
C GLY A 306 3.43 -2.31 6.01
N THR A 307 2.57 -3.19 5.46
CA THR A 307 1.38 -2.72 4.73
C THR A 307 0.53 -1.83 5.64
N MET A 308 0.20 -0.63 5.17
CA MET A 308 -0.53 0.38 5.93
C MET A 308 -2.00 0.41 5.53
N ALA A 309 -2.88 0.33 6.52
CA ALA A 309 -4.33 0.33 6.32
C ALA A 309 -5.07 1.13 7.38
N MET A 310 -6.28 1.53 7.05
CA MET A 310 -7.14 2.30 7.93
C MET A 310 -7.93 1.38 8.85
N ALA A 311 -7.89 1.64 10.15
CA ALA A 311 -8.72 0.94 11.11
C ALA A 311 -10.17 1.43 11.03
N ARG A 312 -11.11 0.52 11.33
CA ARG A 312 -12.54 0.75 11.37
C ARG A 312 -13.19 -0.17 12.40
N ASP A 313 -14.43 0.11 12.75
CA ASP A 313 -15.24 -0.82 13.53
C ASP A 313 -15.57 -2.05 12.70
N GLU A 314 -15.60 -3.21 13.36
CA GLU A 314 -15.78 -4.51 12.69
C GLU A 314 -17.10 -4.59 11.92
N PHE A 315 -18.17 -4.05 12.49
CA PHE A 315 -19.54 -4.16 11.97
C PHE A 315 -20.05 -2.91 11.25
N GLU A 316 -19.23 -1.87 11.09
CA GLU A 316 -19.59 -0.65 10.36
C GLU A 316 -18.49 -0.32 9.34
N ASN A 317 -18.79 -0.56 8.07
CA ASN A 317 -17.82 -0.38 6.99
C ASN A 317 -17.40 1.09 6.83
N ASN A 318 -18.27 2.05 7.18
CA ASN A 318 -18.04 3.48 6.97
C ASN A 318 -17.68 4.24 8.26
N SER A 319 -17.07 3.56 9.25
CA SER A 319 -16.69 4.19 10.52
C SER A 319 -15.21 4.59 10.63
N ALA A 320 -14.38 4.25 9.64
CA ALA A 320 -12.98 4.66 9.60
C ALA A 320 -12.84 6.18 9.77
N SER A 321 -11.82 6.64 10.50
CA SER A 321 -11.59 8.06 10.77
C SER A 321 -10.11 8.41 10.74
N SER A 322 -9.38 8.23 11.85
CA SER A 322 -7.99 8.66 12.00
C SER A 322 -7.03 7.54 12.36
N GLN A 323 -7.54 6.42 12.85
CA GLN A 323 -6.73 5.30 13.33
C GLN A 323 -6.14 4.51 12.15
N VAL A 324 -4.83 4.32 12.16
CA VAL A 324 -4.09 3.59 11.12
C VAL A 324 -3.29 2.46 11.75
N PHE A 325 -3.08 1.39 11.00
CA PHE A 325 -2.23 0.29 11.44
C PHE A 325 -1.30 -0.21 10.34
N TRP A 326 -0.18 -0.78 10.77
CA TRP A 326 0.79 -1.47 9.94
C TRP A 326 0.77 -2.95 10.27
N LEU A 327 0.71 -3.78 9.22
CA LEU A 327 0.75 -5.23 9.36
C LEU A 327 2.20 -5.71 9.54
N LEU A 328 2.50 -6.36 10.68
CA LEU A 328 3.80 -6.97 10.96
C LEU A 328 3.88 -8.46 10.59
N LYS A 329 2.75 -9.05 10.21
CA LYS A 329 2.73 -10.46 9.83
C LYS A 329 2.95 -10.60 8.33
N GLU A 330 3.99 -11.34 7.95
CA GLU A 330 4.05 -11.88 6.59
C GLU A 330 2.80 -12.72 6.35
N SER A 331 2.05 -12.39 5.30
CA SER A 331 0.82 -13.09 4.91
C SER A 331 0.97 -14.61 5.05
N GLU A 332 0.31 -15.18 6.06
CA GLU A 332 -0.01 -16.60 6.05
C GLU A 332 -1.12 -16.77 5.04
N LEU A 333 -0.71 -16.99 3.79
CA LEU A 333 -1.61 -17.32 2.73
C LEU A 333 -2.45 -18.54 3.13
N THR A 334 -3.76 -18.42 2.98
CA THR A 334 -4.64 -19.60 2.97
C THR A 334 -4.18 -20.59 1.89
N PRO A 335 -4.59 -21.87 1.90
CA PRO A 335 -4.29 -22.82 0.82
C PRO A 335 -4.68 -22.34 -0.59
N SER A 336 -5.53 -21.32 -0.68
CA SER A 336 -5.95 -20.61 -1.89
C SER A 336 -5.09 -19.39 -2.26
N ASN A 337 -3.96 -19.13 -1.59
CA ASN A 337 -3.13 -17.93 -1.78
C ASN A 337 -3.85 -16.59 -1.54
N ALA A 338 -4.86 -16.57 -0.67
CA ALA A 338 -5.57 -15.34 -0.28
C ALA A 338 -5.21 -14.91 1.15
N ASN A 339 -4.97 -13.61 1.35
CA ASN A 339 -4.83 -13.00 2.67
C ASN A 339 -6.23 -12.75 3.27
N ILE A 340 -6.40 -13.04 4.56
CA ILE A 340 -7.67 -12.92 5.29
C ILE A 340 -8.12 -11.46 5.47
N LEU A 341 -7.20 -10.50 5.44
CA LEU A 341 -7.46 -9.07 5.59
C LEU A 341 -7.83 -8.39 4.26
N ASP A 342 -7.44 -8.99 3.12
CA ASP A 342 -7.78 -8.46 1.81
C ASP A 342 -9.31 -8.42 1.64
N GLY A 343 -9.80 -7.27 1.16
CA GLY A 343 -11.22 -7.05 0.98
C GLY A 343 -12.02 -6.72 2.25
N ARG A 344 -11.35 -6.57 3.40
CA ARG A 344 -11.98 -6.18 4.68
C ARG A 344 -11.55 -4.81 5.20
N TYR A 345 -10.37 -4.34 4.79
CA TYR A 345 -9.79 -3.05 5.17
C TYR A 345 -9.31 -2.28 3.95
N ALA A 346 -9.32 -0.95 4.04
CA ALA A 346 -8.73 -0.07 3.03
C ALA A 346 -7.21 -0.01 3.25
N VAL A 347 -6.45 -0.73 2.41
CA VAL A 347 -5.01 -0.52 2.26
C VAL A 347 -4.82 0.74 1.43
N PHE A 348 -3.96 1.65 1.88
CA PHE A 348 -3.75 2.92 1.20
C PHE A 348 -2.28 3.35 1.16
N GLY A 349 -1.36 2.54 1.68
CA GLY A 349 0.06 2.81 1.59
C GLY A 349 0.94 1.65 2.01
N TYR A 350 2.23 1.80 1.75
CA TYR A 350 3.26 0.83 2.11
C TYR A 350 4.49 1.54 2.67
N VAL A 351 5.06 0.98 3.73
CA VAL A 351 6.41 1.36 4.18
C VAL A 351 7.43 0.82 3.19
N THR A 352 8.28 1.70 2.67
CA THR A 352 9.27 1.40 1.60
C THR A 352 10.71 1.54 2.06
N GLU A 353 10.93 2.11 3.24
CA GLU A 353 12.23 2.15 3.90
C GLU A 353 12.05 1.96 5.41
N ASN A 354 12.99 1.23 6.02
CA ASN A 354 13.04 0.92 7.45
C ASN A 354 11.87 0.08 7.97
N GLU A 355 11.18 -0.64 7.08
CA GLU A 355 10.03 -1.47 7.43
C GLU A 355 10.36 -2.46 8.56
N ASP A 356 11.51 -3.13 8.54
CA ASP A 356 11.92 -4.11 9.56
C ASP A 356 11.88 -3.57 11.00
N PHE A 357 12.12 -2.26 11.19
CA PHE A 357 12.10 -1.63 12.50
C PHE A 357 10.69 -1.43 13.06
N LEU A 358 9.63 -1.64 12.27
CA LEU A 358 8.26 -1.62 12.80
C LEU A 358 8.06 -2.73 13.85
N ALA A 359 8.77 -3.85 13.75
CA ALA A 359 8.70 -4.93 14.73
C ALA A 359 9.29 -4.53 16.10
N ASP A 360 10.14 -3.51 16.14
CA ASP A 360 10.75 -3.01 17.37
C ASP A 360 9.88 -1.99 18.11
N LEU A 361 8.80 -1.51 17.47
CA LEU A 361 7.87 -0.56 18.06
C LEU A 361 7.00 -1.20 19.14
N LYS A 362 6.79 -0.45 20.23
CA LYS A 362 6.05 -0.88 21.41
C LYS A 362 4.97 0.13 21.76
N VAL A 363 4.01 -0.33 22.56
CA VAL A 363 3.02 0.56 23.17
C VAL A 363 3.73 1.66 23.96
N GLY A 364 3.37 2.91 23.70
CA GLY A 364 3.95 4.09 24.31
C GLY A 364 5.12 4.71 23.53
N ASP A 365 5.65 4.08 22.48
CA ASP A 365 6.57 4.78 21.55
C ASP A 365 5.86 5.98 20.92
N VAL A 366 6.59 7.02 20.55
CA VAL A 366 5.98 8.32 20.18
C VAL A 366 6.26 8.64 18.73
N ILE A 367 5.21 8.91 17.96
CA ILE A 367 5.32 9.55 16.65
C ILE A 367 5.70 10.99 16.89
N GLU A 368 6.97 11.34 16.73
CA GLU A 368 7.41 12.72 16.93
C GLU A 368 6.82 13.65 15.88
N SER A 369 6.78 13.19 14.62
CA SER A 369 6.13 13.90 13.54
C SER A 369 5.85 12.99 12.35
N ILE A 370 4.81 13.32 11.58
CA ILE A 370 4.64 12.83 10.21
C ILE A 370 4.70 14.02 9.26
N GLN A 371 5.51 13.94 8.21
CA GLN A 371 5.68 15.04 7.25
C GLN A 371 5.50 14.54 5.82
N VAL A 372 4.73 15.28 5.01
CA VAL A 372 4.63 15.01 3.58
C VAL A 372 5.90 15.49 2.89
N VAL A 373 6.61 14.59 2.23
CA VAL A 373 7.89 14.88 1.57
C VAL A 373 7.78 14.99 0.05
N SER A 374 6.71 14.45 -0.54
CA SER A 374 6.37 14.64 -1.96
C SER A 374 4.87 14.39 -2.22
N GLY A 375 4.36 14.92 -3.33
CA GLY A 375 3.00 14.64 -3.81
C GLY A 375 1.88 15.36 -3.06
N LEU A 376 2.20 16.40 -2.28
CA LEU A 376 1.19 17.22 -1.60
C LEU A 376 0.25 17.93 -2.59
N GLU A 377 0.77 18.28 -3.77
CA GLU A 377 0.04 18.85 -4.89
C GLU A 377 -1.08 17.94 -5.42
N ASN A 378 -1.03 16.64 -5.12
CA ASN A 378 -2.07 15.68 -5.48
C ASN A 378 -3.24 15.70 -4.48
N LEU A 379 -3.12 16.37 -3.33
CA LEU A 379 -4.20 16.52 -2.38
C LEU A 379 -5.21 17.57 -2.86
N VAL A 380 -6.45 17.16 -3.03
CA VAL A 380 -7.57 18.00 -3.47
C VAL A 380 -8.61 18.11 -2.35
N ASN A 381 -9.26 19.27 -2.27
CA ASN A 381 -10.21 19.63 -1.21
C ASN A 381 -9.62 19.50 0.21
N PRO A 382 -8.41 20.03 0.48
CA PRO A 382 -7.89 20.03 1.84
C PRO A 382 -8.88 20.76 2.76
N SER A 383 -9.16 20.14 3.90
CA SER A 383 -10.05 20.73 4.89
C SER A 383 -9.32 21.68 5.83
N TYR A 384 -7.98 21.61 5.88
CA TYR A 384 -7.16 22.56 6.64
C TYR A 384 -7.09 23.91 5.93
N LYS A 385 -6.97 24.98 6.72
CA LYS A 385 -6.73 26.32 6.15
C LYS A 385 -5.24 26.41 5.83
N ILE A 386 -4.89 26.50 4.56
CA ILE A 386 -3.54 26.91 4.15
C ILE A 386 -3.37 28.34 4.67
N ALA A 387 -2.48 28.54 5.64
CA ALA A 387 -2.05 29.88 6.02
C ALA A 387 -1.27 30.44 4.82
N GLY A 388 -1.86 31.41 4.13
CA GLY A 388 -1.25 32.08 2.98
C GLY A 388 -0.15 33.07 3.35
#